data_AF-A0A161I4G6-F1
#
_entry.id   AF-A0A161I4G6-F1
#
_cell.length_a   1.000
_cell.length_b   1.000
_cell.length_c   1.000
_cell.angle_alpha   90.00
_cell.angle_beta   90.00
_cell.angle_gamma   90.00
#
_symmetry.space_group_name_H-M   'P 1'
#
loop_
_entity.id
_entity.type
_entity.pdbx_description
1 polymer ?
#
loop_
_entity_poly.entity_id
_entity_poly.type
_entity_poly.pdbx_seq_one_letter_code
_entity_poly.pdbx_strand_id
1 'polypeptide(L)'
;MGDYRNDVDWLTPTLALTVWAAHFMLVWAASSIFPDQTEARWIAAALTLLALAGLAFLWRKGKVRSVLTIPGLGIAIAACGVAFDMLPAIVG
;
A
#
# COMPACT_ATOMS: atom_id res chain seq x y z
N MET A 1 -26.74 -0.49 -19.82
CA MET A 1 -25.71 -0.68 -18.76
C MET A 1 -25.30 0.70 -18.29
N GLY A 2 -25.65 1.07 -17.05
CA GLY A 2 -25.32 2.38 -16.50
C GLY A 2 -23.81 2.52 -16.31
N ASP A 3 -23.26 3.64 -16.74
CA ASP A 3 -21.85 3.98 -16.59
C ASP A 3 -21.55 4.14 -15.09
N TYR A 4 -20.81 3.18 -14.51
CA TYR A 4 -20.44 3.23 -13.09
C TYR A 4 -19.39 4.33 -12.89
N ARG A 5 -19.84 5.45 -12.32
CA ARG A 5 -19.02 6.62 -11.99
C ARG A 5 -18.37 6.41 -10.62
N ASN A 6 -17.08 6.09 -10.63
CA ASN A 6 -16.23 5.89 -9.43
C ASN A 6 -15.91 7.18 -8.66
N ASP A 7 -16.49 8.29 -9.10
CA ASP A 7 -16.28 9.65 -8.62
C ASP A 7 -16.59 9.81 -7.12
N VAL A 8 -17.36 8.87 -6.54
CA VAL A 8 -17.83 8.89 -5.15
C VAL A 8 -17.47 7.60 -4.38
N ASP A 9 -16.64 6.72 -4.95
CA ASP A 9 -16.20 5.50 -4.27
C ASP A 9 -15.13 5.85 -3.22
N TRP A 10 -15.59 5.99 -1.98
CA TRP A 10 -14.75 6.19 -0.81
C TRP A 10 -14.26 4.88 -0.20
N LEU A 11 -14.82 3.72 -0.58
CA LEU A 11 -14.39 2.44 -0.03
C LEU A 11 -13.02 2.05 -0.54
N THR A 12 -12.79 2.13 -1.86
CA THR A 12 -11.51 1.81 -2.48
C THR A 12 -10.32 2.60 -1.89
N PRO A 13 -10.35 3.93 -1.74
CA PRO A 13 -9.26 4.68 -1.12
C PRO A 13 -9.10 4.35 0.37
N THR A 14 -10.18 4.12 1.11
CA THR A 14 -10.10 3.66 2.51
C THR A 14 -9.41 2.30 2.62
N LEU A 15 -9.73 1.36 1.73
CA LEU A 15 -9.05 0.06 1.69
C LEU A 15 -7.58 0.21 1.31
N ALA A 16 -7.25 1.08 0.36
CA ALA A 16 -5.86 1.35 -0.01
C ALA A 16 -5.03 1.91 1.17
N LEU A 17 -5.57 2.89 1.88
CA LEU A 17 -4.92 3.44 3.09
C LEU A 17 -4.82 2.40 4.21
N THR A 18 -5.81 1.51 4.34
CA THR A 18 -5.76 0.39 5.29
C THR A 18 -4.64 -0.58 4.95
N VAL A 19 -4.43 -0.90 3.67
CA VAL A 19 -3.32 -1.74 3.20
C VAL A 19 -1.97 -1.09 3.56
N TRP A 20 -1.81 0.21 3.31
CA TRP A 20 -0.62 0.95 3.70
C TRP A 20 -0.40 0.91 5.22
N ALA A 21 -1.41 1.26 6.02
CA ALA A 21 -1.28 1.27 7.48
C ALA A 21 -0.94 -0.11 8.05
N ALA A 22 -1.55 -1.17 7.53
CA ALA A 22 -1.24 -2.55 7.92
C ALA A 22 0.20 -2.93 7.56
N HIS A 23 0.67 -2.57 6.37
CA HIS A 23 2.06 -2.77 5.95
C HIS A 23 3.03 -2.04 6.89
N PHE A 24 2.82 -0.75 7.13
CA PHE A 24 3.66 0.05 8.04
C PHE A 24 3.77 -0.61 9.43
N MET A 25 2.63 -0.97 10.03
CA MET A 25 2.60 -1.59 11.35
C MET A 25 3.35 -2.92 11.40
N LEU A 26 3.26 -3.74 10.34
CA LEU A 26 3.95 -5.03 10.27
C LEU A 26 5.46 -4.86 10.06
N VAL A 27 5.88 -3.93 9.21
CA VAL A 27 7.29 -3.59 9.03
C VAL A 27 7.89 -3.05 10.32
N TRP A 28 7.18 -2.14 10.99
CA TRP A 28 7.58 -1.60 12.28
C TRP A 28 7.66 -2.67 13.39
N ALA A 29 6.73 -3.62 13.41
CA ALA A 29 6.79 -4.76 14.32
C ALA A 29 8.01 -5.64 14.03
N ALA A 30 8.30 -5.92 12.76
CA ALA A 30 9.46 -6.71 12.35
C ALA A 30 10.79 -6.05 12.77
N SER A 31 10.92 -4.73 12.61
CA SER A 31 12.12 -4.00 13.05
C SER A 31 12.25 -3.97 14.57
N SER A 32 11.14 -3.92 15.30
CA SER A 32 11.13 -3.98 16.77
C SER A 32 11.52 -5.36 17.32
N ILE A 33 11.16 -6.45 16.63
CA ILE A 33 11.47 -7.82 17.04
C ILE A 33 12.90 -8.22 16.65
N PHE A 34 13.37 -7.79 15.46
CA PHE A 34 14.67 -8.13 14.90
C PHE A 34 15.49 -6.85 14.63
N PRO A 35 15.93 -6.13 15.69
CA PRO A 35 16.70 -4.91 15.53
C PRO A 35 18.05 -5.19 14.84
N ASP A 36 18.42 -4.35 13.88
CA ASP A 36 19.66 -4.40 13.08
C ASP A 36 19.96 -5.74 12.38
N GLN A 37 18.95 -6.61 12.31
CA GLN A 37 19.03 -7.95 11.78
C GLN A 37 18.60 -7.98 10.31
N THR A 38 19.23 -8.85 9.52
CA THR A 38 18.95 -8.94 8.07
C THR A 38 17.56 -9.53 7.83
N GLU A 39 17.07 -10.31 8.78
CA GLU A 39 15.74 -10.90 8.85
C GLU A 39 14.64 -9.84 8.73
N ALA A 40 14.77 -8.71 9.46
CA ALA A 40 13.82 -7.60 9.38
C ALA A 40 13.72 -7.04 7.96
N ARG A 41 14.86 -6.96 7.24
CA ARG A 41 14.90 -6.44 5.86
C ARG A 41 14.19 -7.36 4.88
N TRP A 42 14.37 -8.68 5.02
CA TRP A 42 13.66 -9.66 4.19
C TRP A 42 12.16 -9.68 4.46
N ILE A 43 11.77 -9.58 5.73
CA ILE A 43 10.35 -9.47 6.12
C ILE A 43 9.75 -8.20 5.52
N ALA A 44 10.44 -7.06 5.65
CA ALA A 44 9.99 -5.79 5.07
C ALA A 44 9.84 -5.87 3.55
N ALA A 45 10.79 -6.49 2.84
CA ALA A 45 10.71 -6.69 1.40
C ALA A 45 9.50 -7.55 1.00
N ALA A 46 9.27 -8.67 1.68
CA ALA A 46 8.13 -9.54 1.42
C ALA A 46 6.78 -8.83 1.67
N LEU A 47 6.65 -8.14 2.79
CA LEU A 47 5.46 -7.36 3.12
C LEU A 47 5.20 -6.23 2.12
N THR A 48 6.25 -5.58 1.64
CA THR A 48 6.15 -4.52 0.62
C THR A 48 5.61 -5.06 -0.69
N LEU A 49 6.11 -6.21 -1.15
CA LEU A 49 5.59 -6.86 -2.36
C LEU A 49 4.10 -7.24 -2.20
N LEU A 50 3.71 -7.76 -1.04
CA LEU A 50 2.31 -8.08 -0.74
C LEU A 50 1.42 -6.82 -0.73
N ALA A 51 1.89 -5.73 -0.14
CA ALA A 51 1.17 -4.46 -0.10
C ALA A 51 0.95 -3.89 -1.51
N LEU A 52 2.01 -3.84 -2.33
CA LEU A 52 1.93 -3.39 -3.73
C LEU A 52 1.00 -4.29 -4.56
N ALA A 53 1.07 -5.60 -4.38
CA ALA A 53 0.14 -6.53 -5.03
C ALA A 53 -1.32 -6.28 -4.60
N GLY A 54 -1.56 -6.01 -3.32
CA GLY A 54 -2.87 -5.64 -2.79
C GLY A 54 -3.41 -4.34 -3.40
N LEU A 55 -2.57 -3.30 -3.52
CA LEU A 55 -2.92 -2.05 -4.18
C LEU A 55 -3.21 -2.22 -5.67
N ALA A 56 -2.40 -3.02 -6.38
CA ALA A 56 -2.63 -3.35 -7.79
C ALA A 56 -3.94 -4.15 -7.98
N PHE A 57 -4.26 -5.05 -7.04
CA PHE A 57 -5.54 -5.75 -7.03
C PHE A 57 -6.72 -4.80 -6.82
N LEU A 58 -6.63 -3.87 -5.86
CA LEU A 58 -7.65 -2.85 -5.64
C LEU A 58 -7.85 -1.96 -6.88
N TRP A 59 -6.76 -1.57 -7.54
CA TRP A 59 -6.82 -0.79 -8.79
C TRP A 59 -7.65 -1.50 -9.87
N ARG A 60 -7.37 -2.80 -10.09
CA ARG A 60 -8.07 -3.62 -11.09
C ARG A 60 -9.52 -3.88 -10.70
N LYS A 61 -9.76 -4.29 -9.46
CA LYS A 61 -11.10 -4.63 -8.95
C LYS A 61 -12.02 -3.40 -8.92
N GLY A 62 -11.50 -2.27 -8.47
CA GLY A 62 -12.21 -0.99 -8.46
C GLY A 62 -12.41 -0.40 -9.84
N LYS A 63 -11.85 -0.98 -10.92
CA LYS A 63 -11.88 -0.43 -12.28
C LYS A 63 -11.44 1.03 -12.32
N VAL A 64 -10.38 1.34 -11.57
CA VAL A 64 -9.85 2.69 -11.45
C VAL A 64 -9.32 3.14 -12.81
N ARG A 65 -9.88 4.23 -13.36
CA ARG A 65 -9.55 4.72 -14.70
C ARG A 65 -8.40 5.73 -14.72
N SER A 66 -8.17 6.43 -13.61
CA SER A 66 -7.14 7.48 -13.52
C SER A 66 -6.73 7.73 -12.07
N VAL A 67 -5.46 8.12 -11.88
CA VAL A 67 -4.92 8.59 -10.58
C VAL A 67 -5.58 9.88 -10.09
N LEU A 68 -6.26 10.63 -10.98
CA LEU A 68 -6.96 11.87 -10.62
C LEU A 68 -8.37 11.63 -10.05
N THR A 69 -8.83 10.38 -10.02
CA THR A 69 -10.08 10.01 -9.34
C THR A 69 -9.83 9.80 -7.85
N ILE A 70 -10.85 9.97 -7.00
CA ILE A 70 -10.74 9.71 -5.55
C ILE A 70 -10.10 8.33 -5.24
N PRO A 71 -10.57 7.20 -5.81
CA PRO A 71 -9.94 5.91 -5.58
C PRO A 71 -8.51 5.81 -6.13
N GLY A 72 -8.25 6.42 -7.29
CA GLY A 72 -6.91 6.44 -7.87
C GLY A 72 -5.90 7.23 -7.03
N LEU A 73 -6.32 8.36 -6.47
CA LEU A 73 -5.50 9.19 -5.59
C LEU A 73 -5.20 8.47 -4.28
N GLY A 74 -6.20 7.81 -3.68
CA GLY A 74 -6.00 7.03 -2.46
C GLY A 74 -5.01 5.87 -2.66
N ILE A 75 -5.11 5.16 -3.79
CA ILE A 75 -4.14 4.11 -4.15
C ILE A 75 -2.75 4.71 -4.40
N ALA A 76 -2.64 5.84 -5.09
CA ALA A 76 -1.37 6.49 -5.36
C ALA A 76 -0.67 6.94 -4.06
N ILE A 77 -1.42 7.56 -3.14
CA ILE A 77 -0.91 7.98 -1.83
C ILE A 77 -0.44 6.76 -1.03
N ALA A 78 -1.25 5.71 -0.95
CA ALA A 78 -0.90 4.48 -0.26
C ALA A 78 0.36 3.82 -0.85
N ALA A 79 0.49 3.81 -2.18
CA ALA A 79 1.68 3.27 -2.85
C ALA A 79 2.94 4.08 -2.53
N CYS A 80 2.83 5.42 -2.52
CA CYS A 80 3.93 6.29 -2.09
C CYS A 80 4.32 6.06 -0.64
N GLY A 81 3.34 5.89 0.26
CA GLY A 81 3.57 5.54 1.66
C GLY A 81 4.34 4.24 1.81
N VAL A 82 3.86 3.16 1.17
CA VAL A 82 4.54 1.85 1.15
C VAL A 82 5.98 1.95 0.62
N ALA A 83 6.20 2.73 -0.44
CA ALA A 83 7.53 2.94 -1.00
C ALA A 83 8.46 3.72 -0.06
N PHE A 84 7.92 4.75 0.61
CA PHE A 84 8.67 5.56 1.57
C PHE A 84 9.05 4.76 2.83
N ASP A 85 8.14 3.91 3.31
CA ASP A 85 8.36 3.03 4.45
C ASP A 85 9.46 1.97 4.19
N MET A 86 9.81 1.76 2.92
CA MET A 86 10.93 0.89 2.55
C MET A 86 12.30 1.58 2.64
N LEU A 87 12.37 2.91 2.73
CA LEU A 87 13.63 3.65 2.76
C LEU A 87 14.55 3.25 3.93
N PRO A 88 14.08 3.10 5.19
CA PRO A 88 14.93 2.66 6.28
C PRO A 88 15.56 1.28 6.01
N ALA A 89 14.81 0.36 5.40
CA ALA A 89 15.32 -0.97 5.06
C ALA A 89 16.39 -0.95 3.96
N ILE A 90 16.42 0.09 3.13
CA ILE A 90 17.37 0.27 2.02
C ILE A 90 18.61 1.07 2.45
N VAL A 91 18.41 2.14 3.20
CA VAL A 91 19.48 3.10 3.55
C VAL A 91 20.32 2.60 4.73
N GLY A 92 19.74 1.76 5.61
CA GLY A 92 20.40 1.30 6.83
C GLY A 92 20.11 2.23 7.99
#